data_AF-A0A2G2G652-F1
#
_entry.id   AF-A0A2G2G652-F1
#
_cell.length_a   1.000
_cell.length_b   1.000
_cell.length_c   1.000
_cell.angle_alpha   90.00
_cell.angle_beta   90.00
_cell.angle_gamma   90.00
#
_symmetry.space_group_name_H-M   'P 1'
#
loop_
_entity.id
_entity.type
_entity.pdbx_description
1 polymer ?
#
loop_
_entity_poly.entity_id
_entity_poly.type
_entity_poly.pdbx_seq_one_letter_code
_entity_poly.pdbx_strand_id
1 'polypeptide(L)'
;MKKSRNTSHLNKLASAACLTALMTAAAATPAFAQIDEIIVTASKKSQTLQEAGVAITAVQSETLERMGAVNFADFAVRVPNLG
;
A
#
# COMPACT_ATOMS: atom_id res chain seq x y z
N MET A 1 -43.54 3.63 -46.62
CA MET A 1 -43.38 3.94 -45.18
C MET A 1 -42.02 3.41 -44.72
N LYS A 2 -41.24 4.25 -43.99
CA LYS A 2 -40.16 3.96 -43.00
C LYS A 2 -39.27 2.70 -43.24
N LYS A 3 -37.93 2.72 -43.24
CA LYS A 3 -36.96 3.66 -42.66
C LYS A 3 -35.55 3.14 -43.01
N SER A 4 -34.90 3.68 -44.04
CA SER A 4 -33.47 3.44 -44.27
C SER A 4 -32.68 4.20 -43.19
N ARG A 5 -31.91 3.49 -42.36
CA ARG A 5 -31.10 4.11 -41.29
C ARG A 5 -29.71 3.47 -41.24
N ASN A 6 -28.75 4.21 -41.78
CA ASN A 6 -27.38 4.42 -41.31
C ASN A 6 -26.66 3.24 -40.60
N THR A 7 -26.12 2.31 -41.39
CA THR A 7 -25.15 1.31 -40.94
C THR A 7 -23.69 1.82 -40.94
N SER A 8 -23.40 2.97 -41.56
CA SER A 8 -22.04 3.51 -41.70
C SER A 8 -21.54 4.36 -40.53
N HIS A 9 -22.43 4.80 -39.64
CA HIS A 9 -22.06 5.57 -38.43
C HIS A 9 -21.68 4.66 -37.25
N LEU A 10 -22.15 3.40 -37.24
CA LEU A 10 -21.84 2.42 -36.20
C LEU A 10 -20.37 1.99 -36.23
N ASN A 11 -19.79 1.79 -37.42
CA ASN A 11 -18.37 1.42 -37.55
C ASN A 11 -17.39 2.56 -37.21
N LYS A 12 -17.81 3.82 -37.40
CA LYS A 12 -16.99 5.00 -37.04
C LYS A 12 -16.92 5.21 -35.52
N LEU A 13 -18.00 4.88 -34.80
CA LEU A 13 -18.04 4.92 -33.34
C LEU A 13 -17.19 3.79 -32.72
N ALA A 14 -17.14 2.62 -33.35
CA ALA A 14 -16.32 1.50 -32.89
C ALA A 14 -14.81 1.77 -32.95
N SER A 15 -14.31 2.46 -33.98
CA SER A 15 -12.88 2.82 -34.07
C SER A 15 -12.46 3.93 -33.12
N ALA A 16 -13.36 4.87 -32.78
CA ALA A 16 -13.09 5.90 -31.78
C ALA A 16 -13.05 5.36 -30.34
N ALA A 17 -13.82 4.29 -30.07
CA ALA A 17 -13.86 3.63 -28.76
C ALA A 17 -12.59 2.84 -28.43
N CYS A 18 -11.89 2.28 -29.44
CA CYS A 18 -10.62 1.60 -29.22
C CYS A 18 -9.48 2.57 -28.86
N LEU A 19 -9.47 3.77 -29.44
CA LEU A 19 -8.42 4.75 -29.17
C LEU A 19 -8.54 5.37 -27.77
N THR A 20 -9.77 5.58 -27.27
CA THR A 20 -10.00 6.01 -25.89
C THR A 20 -9.67 4.90 -24.88
N ALA A 21 -9.97 3.64 -25.18
CA ALA A 21 -9.64 2.52 -24.29
C ALA A 21 -8.11 2.33 -24.09
N LEU A 22 -7.30 2.59 -25.12
CA LEU A 22 -5.84 2.56 -25.03
C LEU A 22 -5.27 3.70 -24.18
N MET A 23 -5.90 4.88 -24.18
CA MET A 23 -5.46 6.01 -23.36
C MET A 23 -5.81 5.83 -21.87
N THR A 24 -6.90 5.14 -21.54
CA THR A 24 -7.26 4.85 -20.14
C THR A 24 -6.34 3.79 -19.50
N ALA A 25 -5.79 2.86 -20.30
CA ALA A 25 -4.82 1.87 -19.82
C ALA A 25 -3.45 2.50 -19.48
N ALA A 26 -3.07 3.58 -20.17
CA ALA A 26 -1.83 4.32 -19.88
C ALA A 26 -1.92 5.23 -18.63
N ALA A 27 -3.14 5.48 -18.12
CA ALA A 27 -3.38 6.24 -16.89
C ALA A 27 -3.40 5.37 -15.62
N ALA A 28 -3.18 4.06 -15.74
CA ALA A 28 -2.92 3.17 -14.61
C ALA A 28 -1.50 3.44 -14.08
N THR A 29 -1.35 4.59 -13.42
CA THR A 29 -0.15 4.93 -12.67
C THR A 29 0.02 3.89 -11.55
N PRO A 30 1.19 3.25 -11.42
CA PRO A 30 1.43 2.31 -10.33
C PRO A 30 1.45 3.08 -9.01
N ALA A 31 0.40 2.92 -8.20
CA ALA A 31 0.30 3.48 -6.85
C ALA A 31 1.19 2.74 -5.81
N PHE A 32 2.37 2.27 -6.23
CA PHE A 32 3.26 1.38 -5.48
C PHE A 32 4.46 2.10 -4.83
N ALA A 33 4.46 3.43 -4.78
CA ALA A 33 5.56 4.23 -4.21
C ALA A 33 5.14 5.07 -3.00
N GLN A 34 4.13 4.62 -2.24
CA GLN A 34 3.81 5.18 -0.93
C GLN A 34 4.72 4.51 0.10
N ILE A 35 5.80 5.22 0.45
CA ILE A 35 6.76 4.80 1.48
C ILE A 35 6.13 5.12 2.83
N ASP A 36 5.83 4.09 3.61
CA ASP A 36 5.35 4.25 4.99
C ASP A 36 6.54 4.59 5.89
N GLU A 37 6.69 5.88 6.19
CA GLU A 37 7.72 6.41 7.07
C GLU A 37 7.27 6.27 8.53
N ILE A 38 8.02 5.50 9.31
CA ILE A 38 7.72 5.30 10.73
C ILE A 38 8.71 6.14 11.55
N ILE A 39 8.19 7.16 12.23
CA ILE A 39 8.97 8.07 13.08
C ILE A 39 9.07 7.53 14.49
N VAL A 40 10.28 7.51 15.04
CA VAL A 40 10.56 7.08 16.42
C VAL A 40 11.43 8.07 17.18
N THR A 41 11.37 7.98 18.51
CA THR A 41 12.15 8.80 19.45
C THR A 41 13.11 7.96 20.29
N ALA A 42 13.81 7.00 19.67
CA ALA A 42 14.75 6.11 20.36
C ALA A 42 15.95 6.85 21.01
N SER A 43 16.33 8.03 20.51
CA SER A 43 17.47 8.82 21.03
C SER A 43 17.09 10.23 21.49
N LYS A 44 15.86 10.41 21.98
CA LYS A 44 15.28 11.73 22.33
C LYS A 44 15.23 12.73 21.17
N LYS A 45 15.41 12.24 19.95
CA LYS A 45 15.29 12.97 18.68
C LYS A 45 14.37 12.17 17.77
N SER A 46 13.57 12.88 16.99
CA SER A 46 12.69 12.30 15.98
C SER A 46 13.51 11.87 14.77
N GLN A 47 13.42 10.60 14.38
CA GLN A 47 14.09 10.05 13.20
C GLN A 47 13.29 8.88 12.64
N THR A 48 13.53 8.52 11.38
CA THR A 48 12.90 7.37 10.73
C THR A 48 13.43 6.06 11.31
N LEU A 49 12.63 5.00 11.31
CA LEU A 49 13.08 3.66 11.72
C LEU A 49 14.26 3.16 10.88
N GLN A 50 14.28 3.50 9.59
CA GLN A 50 15.32 3.04 8.66
C GLN A 50 16.66 3.75 8.88
N GLU A 51 16.66 5.00 9.36
CA GLU A 51 17.87 5.79 9.66
C GLU A 51 18.34 5.66 11.11
N ALA A 52 17.51 5.09 12.00
CA ALA A 52 17.88 4.84 13.37
C ALA A 52 19.06 3.85 13.43
N GLY A 53 20.26 4.33 13.78
CA GLY A 53 21.48 3.51 13.90
C GLY A 53 21.51 2.52 15.06
N VAL A 54 20.33 2.11 15.57
CA VAL A 54 20.16 1.17 16.68
C VAL A 54 19.13 0.12 16.29
N ALA A 55 19.29 -1.11 16.78
CA ALA A 55 18.32 -2.17 16.55
C ALA A 55 17.01 -1.87 17.30
N ILE A 56 15.91 -1.74 16.56
CA ILE A 56 14.57 -1.49 17.12
C ILE A 56 13.67 -2.67 16.77
N THR A 57 12.98 -3.22 17.76
CA THR A 57 11.94 -4.24 17.57
C THR A 57 10.59 -3.62 17.84
N ALA A 58 9.74 -3.57 16.82
CA ALA A 58 8.35 -3.11 16.96
C ALA A 58 7.44 -4.31 17.21
N VAL A 59 6.69 -4.29 18.30
CA VAL A 59 5.69 -5.32 18.62
C VAL A 59 4.30 -4.68 18.55
N GLN A 60 3.42 -5.27 17.75
CA GLN A 60 2.06 -4.78 17.56
C GLN A 60 1.12 -5.24 18.68
N SER A 61 0.09 -4.45 18.98
CA SER A 61 -0.90 -4.74 20.01
C SER A 61 -1.58 -6.10 19.80
N GLU A 62 -2.03 -6.40 18.58
CA GLU A 62 -2.67 -7.69 18.26
C GLU A 62 -1.74 -8.88 18.56
N THR A 63 -0.43 -8.69 18.38
CA THR A 63 0.55 -9.74 18.68
C THR A 63 0.68 -9.95 20.19
N LEU A 64 0.64 -8.88 20.98
CA LEU A 64 0.62 -8.97 22.45
C LEU A 64 -0.66 -9.64 22.96
N GLU A 65 -1.80 -9.29 22.38
CA GLU A 65 -3.11 -9.86 22.74
C GLU A 65 -3.20 -11.36 22.42
N ARG A 66 -2.79 -11.77 21.21
CA ARG A 66 -2.76 -13.20 20.82
C ARG A 66 -1.80 -14.02 21.68
N MET A 67 -0.75 -13.39 22.22
CA MET A 67 0.18 -14.03 23.15
C MET A 67 -0.37 -14.10 24.58
N GLY A 68 -1.42 -13.35 24.90
CA GLY A 68 -1.88 -13.16 26.28
C GLY A 68 -0.81 -12.50 27.16
N ALA A 69 0.05 -11.67 26.57
CA ALA A 69 1.16 -11.04 27.27
C ALA A 69 0.63 -9.97 28.23
N VAL A 70 0.83 -10.16 29.53
CA VAL A 70 0.41 -9.21 30.58
C VAL A 70 1.63 -8.51 31.19
N ASN A 71 2.75 -9.23 31.24
CA ASN A 71 3.99 -8.77 31.86
C ASN A 71 5.11 -8.65 30.82
N PHE A 72 6.12 -7.85 31.16
CA PHE A 72 7.29 -7.63 30.29
C PHE A 72 7.98 -8.94 29.88
N ALA A 73 8.12 -9.89 30.82
CA ALA A 73 8.79 -11.16 30.59
C ALA A 73 8.10 -12.01 29.49
N ASP A 74 6.79 -11.85 29.31
CA ASP A 74 5.98 -12.68 28.43
C ASP A 74 6.32 -12.46 26.94
N PHE A 75 6.80 -11.26 26.60
CA PHE A 75 7.23 -10.91 25.24
C PHE A 75 8.74 -10.67 25.12
N ALA A 76 9.46 -10.42 26.21
CA ALA A 76 10.91 -10.19 26.20
C ALA A 76 11.68 -11.34 25.51
N VAL A 77 11.26 -12.59 25.75
CA VAL A 77 11.86 -13.79 25.14
C VAL A 77 11.75 -13.84 23.61
N ARG A 78 10.89 -13.01 23.00
CA ARG A 78 10.70 -12.92 21.55
C ARG A 78 11.44 -11.75 20.93
N VAL A 79 11.95 -10.83 21.75
CA VAL A 79 12.74 -9.70 21.28
C VAL A 79 14.19 -10.16 21.17
N PRO A 80 14.81 -10.06 19.98
CA PRO A 80 16.22 -10.41 19.83
C PRO A 80 17.09 -9.62 20.81
N ASN A 81 18.09 -10.29 21.39
CA ASN A 81 19.06 -9.68 22.32
C ASN A 81 18.48 -9.24 23.69
N LEU A 82 17.28 -9.69 24.09
CA LEU A 82 16.68 -9.45 25.41
C LEU A 82 16.62 -10.70 26.33
N GLY A 83 17.52 -11.67 26.14
CA GLY A 83 17.60 -12.93 26.92
C GLY A 83 18.89 -13.08 27.70
#